data_AF-A0A2A4TCB8-F1
#
_entry.id   AF-A0A2A4TCB8-F1
#
_cell.length_a   1.000
_cell.length_b   1.000
_cell.length_c   1.000
_cell.angle_alpha   90.00
_cell.angle_beta   90.00
_cell.angle_gamma   90.00
#
_symmetry.space_group_name_H-M   'P 1'
#
loop_
_entity.id
_entity.type
_entity.pdbx_description
1 polymer ?
#
loop_
_entity_poly.entity_id
_entity_poly.type
_entity_poly.pdbx_seq_one_letter_code
_entity_poly.pdbx_strand_id
1 'polypeptide(L)' 'RTLVMVDRRHNTYPVRADYIGISLSTSLRDHISVELEKGKATVYLQ' A
#
# COMPACT_ATOMS: atom_id res chain seq x y z
N ARG A 1 4.57 -11.61 12.21
CA ARG A 1 4.12 -10.20 12.25
C ARG A 1 4.47 -9.56 10.92
N THR A 2 3.49 -9.02 10.21
CA THR A 2 3.62 -8.53 8.83
C THR A 2 3.42 -7.02 8.80
N LEU A 3 4.33 -6.31 8.14
CA LEU A 3 4.25 -4.87 7.94
C LEU A 3 4.08 -4.57 6.46
N VAL A 4 3.15 -3.68 6.15
CA VAL A 4 2.93 -3.17 4.79
C VAL A 4 3.06 -1.66 4.79
N MET A 5 3.69 -1.10 3.76
CA MET A 5 3.81 0.35 3.60
C MET A 5 2.48 0.96 3.17
N VAL A 6 1.74 0.28 2.28
CA VAL A 6 0.48 0.77 1.71
C VAL A 6 -0.56 -0.35 1.72
N ASP A 7 -1.76 -0.04 2.21
CA ASP A 7 -2.96 -0.87 2.07
C ASP A 7 -3.98 -0.15 1.18
N ARG A 8 -4.42 -0.81 0.09
CA ARG A 8 -5.34 -0.25 -0.91
C ARG A 8 -6.81 -0.68 -0.75
N ARG A 9 -7.13 -1.44 0.30
CA ARG A 9 -8.49 -1.88 0.67
C ARG A 9 -9.32 -2.56 -0.44
N HIS A 10 -8.77 -3.60 -1.08
CA HIS A 10 -9.52 -4.51 -1.97
C HIS A 10 -9.09 -5.97 -1.75
N ASN A 11 -9.15 -6.44 -0.51
CA ASN A 11 -8.65 -7.77 -0.15
C ASN A 11 -9.56 -8.87 -0.69
N THR A 12 -9.07 -9.67 -1.64
CA THR A 12 -9.77 -10.85 -2.17
C THR A 12 -9.80 -12.01 -1.16
N TYR A 13 -8.84 -12.02 -0.22
CA TYR A 13 -8.70 -13.05 0.81
C TYR A 13 -8.66 -12.40 2.19
N PRO A 14 -9.04 -13.13 3.26
CA PRO A 14 -9.07 -12.60 4.62
C PRO A 14 -7.67 -12.47 5.25
N VAL A 15 -6.71 -11.91 4.50
CA VAL A 15 -5.35 -11.61 4.95
C VAL A 15 -5.32 -10.16 5.44
N ARG A 16 -4.72 -9.93 6.61
CA ARG A 16 -4.49 -8.59 7.18
C ARG A 16 -3.03 -8.48 7.63
N ALA A 17 -2.47 -7.29 7.45
CA ALA A 17 -1.18 -6.94 8.03
C ALA A 17 -1.35 -6.55 9.51
N ASP A 18 -0.32 -6.81 10.30
CA ASP A 18 -0.28 -6.39 11.71
C ASP A 18 0.03 -4.88 11.84
N TYR A 19 0.77 -4.34 10.87
CA TYR A 19 1.15 -2.91 10.82
C TYR A 19 0.94 -2.35 9.42
N ILE A 20 0.29 -1.20 9.33
CA ILE A 20 -0.01 -0.49 8.09
C ILE A 20 0.62 0.89 8.17
N GLY A 21 1.47 1.24 7.19
CA GLY A 21 2.03 2.59 7.07
C GLY A 21 0.95 3.60 6.70
N ILE A 22 0.34 3.42 5.53
CA ILE A 22 -0.72 4.29 5.00
C ILE A 22 -1.86 3.41 4.44
N SER A 23 -3.10 3.77 4.76
CA SER A 23 -4.30 3.19 4.14
C SER A 23 -4.82 4.16 3.08
N LEU A 24 -4.91 3.72 1.84
CA LEU A 24 -5.34 4.54 0.71
C LEU A 24 -6.62 3.97 0.09
N SER A 25 -7.67 4.79 0.03
CA SER A 25 -8.90 4.45 -0.68
C SER A 25 -8.68 4.68 -2.18
N THR A 26 -8.57 3.59 -2.94
CA THR A 26 -8.40 3.63 -4.40
C THR A 26 -9.49 2.81 -5.09
N SER A 27 -9.62 2.93 -6.40
CA SER A 27 -10.43 2.05 -7.24
C SER A 27 -9.61 0.85 -7.73
N LEU A 28 -10.25 -0.16 -8.35
CA LEU A 28 -9.54 -1.32 -8.93
C LEU A 28 -8.67 -0.93 -10.13
N ARG A 29 -9.06 0.12 -10.86
CA ARG A 29 -8.34 0.61 -12.05
C ARG A 29 -7.12 1.46 -11.72
N ASP A 30 -7.04 1.92 -10.48
CA ASP A 30 -6.00 2.80 -9.99
C ASP A 30 -4.70 2.00 -9.78
N HIS A 31 -3.59 2.53 -10.28
CA HIS A 31 -2.26 1.94 -10.09
C HIS A 31 -1.46 2.77 -9.08
N ILE A 32 -1.06 2.12 -7.99
CA ILE A 32 -0.16 2.72 -7.01
C ILE A 32 1.27 2.45 -7.44
N SER A 33 2.08 3.50 -7.57
CA SER A 33 3.51 3.40 -7.83
C SER A 33 4.30 3.71 -6.55
N VAL A 34 5.36 2.95 -6.32
CA VAL A 34 6.20 3.09 -5.13
C VAL A 34 7.65 3.21 -5.60
N GLU A 35 8.28 4.32 -5.23
CA GLU A 35 9.69 4.58 -5.46
C GLU A 35 10.44 4.45 -4.14
N LEU A 36 11.38 3.50 -4.09
CA LEU A 36 12.21 3.23 -2.93
C LEU A 36 13.64 3.67 -3.26
N GLU A 37 14.05 4.78 -2.66
CA GLU A 37 15.41 5.28 -2.70
C GLU A 37 16.06 5.16 -1.30
N LYS A 38 17.40 5.24 -1.23
CA LYS A 38 18.10 5.18 0.07
C LYS A 38 17.59 6.30 1.00
N GLY A 39 16.84 5.91 2.03
CA GLY A 39 16.30 6.83 3.03
C GLY A 39 15.04 7.61 2.61
N LYS A 40 14.47 7.32 1.43
CA LYS A 40 13.22 7.92 0.97
C LYS A 40 12.30 6.87 0.36
N ALA A 41 11.04 6.91 0.76
CA ALA A 41 9.98 6.13 0.15
C ALA A 41 8.90 7.09 -0.30
N THR A 42 8.64 7.13 -1.61
CA THR A 42 7.60 7.95 -2.21
C THR A 42 6.51 7.04 -2.75
N VAL A 43 5.27 7.37 -2.41
CA VAL A 43 4.08 6.64 -2.87
C VAL A 43 3.18 7.64 -3.57
N TYR A 44 2.76 7.33 -4.79
CA TYR A 44 1.83 8.15 -5.55
C TYR A 44 0.87 7.29 -6.37
N LEU A 45 -0.27 7.90 -6.69
CA LEU A 45 -1.29 7.33 -7.55
C LEU A 45 -1.04 7.78 -8.99
N GLN A 46 -1.07 6.84 -9.95
CA GLN A 46 -1.06 7.15 -11.38
C GLN A 46 -2.47 7.43 -11.91
#